data_AF-A0A662PNB3-F1
#
_entry.id   AF-A0A662PNB3-F1
#
_cell.length_a   1.000
_cell.length_b   1.000
_cell.length_c   1.000
_cell.angle_alpha   90.00
_cell.angle_beta   90.00
_cell.angle_gamma   90.00
#
_symmetry.space_group_name_H-M   'P 1'
#
loop_
_entity.id
_entity.type
_entity.pdbx_description
1 polymer ?
#
loop_
_entity_poly.entity_id
_entity_poly.type
_entity_poly.pdbx_seq_one_letter_code
_entity_poly.pdbx_strand_id
1 'polypeptide(L)'
;MLHDTGLGLCEPLGNRPYPEIHRVHDVRCFNNQSGEDGLKPYRSRLKIILDILTAINEESGKISKILLYANLSYDRLMKYLKELLEKELIEEKMGEYKLTEKGYKFLEELKRAEKLAEAFGFRF
;
A
#
# COMPACT_ATOMS: atom_id res chain seq x y z
N MET A 1 4.80 -51.28 23.15
CA MET A 1 4.55 -51.49 21.71
C MET A 1 3.95 -50.17 21.21
N LEU A 2 4.78 -49.19 20.81
CA LEU A 2 5.25 -48.96 19.42
C LEU A 2 4.05 -49.07 18.46
N HIS A 3 3.57 -47.96 17.90
CA HIS A 3 3.96 -47.40 16.58
C HIS A 3 3.04 -46.13 16.40
N ASP A 4 3.39 -44.97 15.85
CA ASP A 4 4.32 -44.58 14.80
C ASP A 4 4.69 -43.10 14.92
N THR A 5 5.97 -42.80 14.68
CA THR A 5 6.47 -41.49 14.28
C THR A 5 6.13 -41.25 12.81
N GLY A 6 5.24 -40.30 12.51
CA GLY A 6 4.97 -39.81 11.16
C GLY A 6 5.52 -38.39 10.97
N LEU A 7 6.73 -38.30 10.44
CA LEU A 7 7.32 -37.08 9.89
C LEU A 7 6.51 -36.58 8.68
N GLY A 8 6.31 -35.26 8.64
CA GLY A 8 6.44 -34.48 7.40
C GLY A 8 5.25 -34.51 6.44
N LEU A 9 4.41 -33.47 6.52
CA LEU A 9 3.87 -32.84 5.33
C LEU A 9 3.96 -31.32 5.49
N CYS A 10 4.94 -30.72 4.79
CA CYS A 10 4.73 -29.37 4.27
C CYS A 10 3.51 -29.46 3.36
N GLU A 11 2.36 -28.96 3.82
CA GLU A 11 1.24 -28.79 2.91
C GLU A 11 1.59 -27.69 1.90
N PRO A 12 1.47 -27.96 0.59
CA PRO A 12 1.67 -26.93 -0.41
C PRO A 12 0.65 -25.82 -0.18
N LEU A 13 1.03 -24.56 -0.46
CA LEU A 13 0.12 -23.43 -0.57
C LEU A 13 -0.87 -23.70 -1.72
N GLY A 14 -1.80 -24.62 -1.50
CA GLY A 14 -2.91 -24.92 -2.37
C GLY A 14 -3.90 -23.77 -2.26
N ASN A 15 -4.09 -23.07 -3.38
CA ASN A 15 -5.25 -22.26 -3.73
C ASN A 15 -6.13 -21.88 -2.53
N ARG A 16 -5.76 -20.80 -1.83
CA ARG A 16 -6.78 -20.03 -1.14
C ARG A 16 -7.41 -19.10 -2.17
N PRO A 17 -8.64 -19.36 -2.64
CA PRO A 17 -9.33 -18.38 -3.45
C PRO A 17 -9.49 -17.15 -2.55
N TYR A 18 -8.99 -16.00 -3.00
CA TYR A 18 -9.42 -14.74 -2.42
C TYR A 18 -10.95 -14.77 -2.50
N PRO A 19 -11.69 -14.68 -1.38
CA PRO A 19 -13.13 -14.74 -1.43
C PRO A 19 -13.58 -13.63 -2.36
N GLU A 20 -14.33 -13.98 -3.40
CA GLU A 20 -14.84 -13.06 -4.40
C GLU A 20 -15.62 -11.96 -3.69
N ILE A 21 -14.97 -10.80 -3.53
CA ILE A 21 -15.63 -9.60 -3.03
C ILE A 21 -16.50 -9.14 -4.18
N HIS A 22 -17.72 -9.69 -4.18
CA HIS A 22 -18.88 -9.18 -4.86
C HIS A 22 -18.86 -7.66 -4.78
N ARG A 23 -18.60 -7.03 -5.93
CA ARG A 23 -19.33 -5.89 -6.48
C ARG A 23 -20.09 -5.05 -5.44
N VAL A 24 -19.38 -4.55 -4.43
CA VAL A 24 -19.95 -3.60 -3.46
C VAL A 24 -19.82 -2.23 -4.11
N HIS A 25 -20.92 -1.91 -4.77
CA HIS A 25 -21.46 -0.58 -5.05
C HIS A 25 -20.44 0.57 -5.10
N ASP A 26 -20.45 1.23 -6.26
CA ASP A 26 -20.45 2.68 -6.38
C ASP A 26 -20.90 3.40 -5.08
N VAL A 27 -19.94 3.68 -4.18
CA VAL A 27 -20.16 4.49 -2.99
C VAL A 27 -18.94 5.39 -2.83
N ARG A 28 -18.81 6.32 -3.79
CA ARG A 28 -18.67 7.78 -3.56
C ARG A 28 -18.27 8.52 -4.84
N CYS A 29 -19.18 8.55 -5.81
CA CYS A 29 -19.36 9.70 -6.69
C CYS A 29 -20.57 10.52 -6.21
N PHE A 30 -20.45 11.17 -5.05
CA PHE A 30 -21.09 12.46 -4.70
C PHE A 30 -20.77 12.80 -3.24
N ASN A 31 -20.20 13.98 -3.01
CA ASN A 31 -20.67 14.86 -1.93
C ASN A 31 -20.11 16.28 -2.14
N ASN A 32 -20.94 17.07 -2.80
CA ASN A 32 -21.21 18.49 -2.53
C ASN A 32 -22.60 18.46 -1.84
N GLN A 33 -22.91 19.08 -0.70
CA GLN A 33 -22.62 20.42 -0.18
C GLN A 33 -22.84 20.51 1.35
N SER A 34 -22.07 21.36 2.04
CA SER A 34 -22.55 22.37 3.01
C SER A 34 -21.38 23.23 3.50
N GLY A 35 -21.27 24.47 2.99
CA GLY A 35 -20.65 25.62 3.66
C GLY A 35 -19.12 25.71 3.71
N GLU A 36 -18.58 26.76 3.07
CA GLU A 36 -17.18 27.21 3.02
C GLU A 36 -16.31 26.50 1.95
N ASP A 37 -16.21 27.12 0.76
CA ASP A 37 -15.55 26.64 -0.45
C ASP A 37 -14.02 26.50 -0.29
N GLY A 38 -13.59 25.42 0.34
CA GLY A 38 -12.21 24.92 0.31
C GLY A 38 -12.09 23.77 -0.67
N LEU A 39 -11.43 23.98 -1.81
CA LEU A 39 -11.08 22.93 -2.77
C LEU A 39 -10.39 21.78 -2.01
N LYS A 40 -11.04 20.63 -1.83
CA LYS A 40 -10.40 19.47 -1.19
C LYS A 40 -9.13 19.16 -1.99
N PRO A 41 -7.93 19.28 -1.41
CA PRO A 41 -6.71 19.14 -2.18
C PRO A 41 -6.65 17.72 -2.74
N TYR A 42 -6.62 17.63 -4.06
CA TYR A 42 -6.39 16.36 -4.73
C TYR A 42 -5.00 15.87 -4.32
N ARG A 43 -4.92 14.65 -3.78
CA ARG A 43 -3.64 14.05 -3.42
C ARG A 43 -2.82 13.83 -4.69
N SER A 44 -1.64 14.42 -4.72
CA SER A 44 -0.73 14.20 -5.84
C SER A 44 -0.29 12.74 -5.90
N ARG A 45 0.11 12.29 -7.09
CA ARG A 45 0.69 10.95 -7.28
C ARG A 45 1.90 10.72 -6.36
N LEU A 46 2.73 11.74 -6.14
CA LEU A 46 3.88 11.67 -5.24
C LEU A 46 3.45 11.44 -3.80
N LYS A 47 2.39 12.12 -3.33
CA LYS A 47 1.85 11.89 -1.99
C LYS A 47 1.33 10.46 -1.82
N ILE A 48 0.63 9.95 -2.83
CA ILE A 48 0.14 8.56 -2.81
C ILE A 48 1.30 7.56 -2.69
N ILE A 49 2.36 7.74 -3.47
CA ILE A 49 3.56 6.88 -3.41
C ILE A 49 4.23 6.99 -2.04
N LEU A 50 4.37 8.21 -1.51
CA LEU A 50 4.94 8.46 -0.20
C LEU A 50 4.13 7.77 0.91
N ASP A 51 2.80 7.87 0.87
CA ASP A 51 1.90 7.24 1.84
C ASP A 51 2.01 5.71 1.78
N ILE A 52 2.07 5.11 0.58
CA ILE A 52 2.25 3.65 0.41
C ILE A 52 3.60 3.19 0.97
N LEU A 53 4.69 3.85 0.59
CA LEU A 53 6.04 3.45 1.04
C LEU A 53 6.19 3.63 2.55
N THR A 54 5.59 4.68 3.11
CA THR A 54 5.55 4.91 4.56
C THR A 54 4.74 3.83 5.26
N ALA A 55 3.58 3.45 4.73
CA ALA A 55 2.78 2.36 5.27
C ALA A 55 3.53 1.01 5.25
N ILE A 56 4.27 0.73 4.17
CA ILE A 56 5.09 -0.49 4.08
C ILE A 56 6.19 -0.48 5.16
N ASN A 57 6.81 0.68 5.39
CA ASN A 57 7.86 0.85 6.39
C ASN A 57 7.34 0.68 7.84
N GLU A 58 6.13 1.15 8.12
CA GLU A 58 5.61 1.27 9.50
C GLU A 58 4.63 0.13 9.89
N GLU A 59 3.86 -0.42 8.95
CA GLU A 59 2.71 -1.31 9.21
C GLU A 59 2.94 -2.78 8.78
N SER A 60 4.17 -3.29 8.95
CA SER A 60 4.53 -4.69 8.68
C SER A 60 4.28 -5.18 7.25
N GLY A 61 4.00 -4.29 6.28
CA GLY A 61 3.87 -4.67 4.88
C GLY A 61 2.56 -5.32 4.45
N LYS A 62 1.55 -5.41 5.33
CA LYS A 62 0.28 -6.08 5.01
C LYS A 62 -0.61 -5.21 4.14
N ILE A 63 -1.15 -5.78 3.06
CA ILE A 63 -2.04 -5.07 2.10
C ILE A 63 -3.18 -4.36 2.80
N SER A 64 -3.88 -5.03 3.72
CA SER A 64 -5.02 -4.44 4.44
C SER A 64 -4.65 -3.19 5.22
N LYS A 65 -3.42 -3.12 5.77
CA LYS A 65 -2.94 -1.95 6.50
C LYS A 65 -2.50 -0.84 5.56
N ILE A 66 -1.80 -1.19 4.47
CA ILE A 66 -1.41 -0.23 3.43
C ILE A 66 -2.64 0.44 2.82
N LEU A 67 -3.71 -0.32 2.58
CA LEU A 67 -4.98 0.19 2.05
C LEU A 67 -5.62 1.22 2.99
N LEU A 68 -5.67 0.90 4.29
CA LEU A 68 -6.23 1.79 5.31
C LEU A 68 -5.41 3.08 5.43
N TYR A 69 -4.08 2.97 5.38
CA TYR A 69 -3.17 4.11 5.54
C TYR A 69 -3.17 5.03 4.31
N ALA A 70 -3.04 4.46 3.10
CA ALA A 70 -2.97 5.23 1.86
C ALA A 70 -4.32 5.82 1.43
N ASN A 71 -5.44 5.38 2.03
CA ASN A 71 -6.81 5.79 1.69
C ASN A 71 -7.11 5.61 0.17
N LEU A 72 -6.71 4.46 -0.37
CA LEU A 72 -6.89 4.09 -1.78
C LEU A 72 -7.91 2.98 -1.92
N SER A 73 -8.47 2.83 -3.13
CA SER A 73 -9.14 1.59 -3.51
C SER A 73 -8.11 0.48 -3.80
N TYR A 74 -8.53 -0.77 -3.69
CA TYR A 74 -7.69 -1.95 -3.93
C TYR A 74 -7.04 -1.91 -5.32
N ASP A 75 -7.82 -1.64 -6.38
CA ASP A 75 -7.31 -1.59 -7.75
C ASP A 75 -6.24 -0.52 -7.96
N ARG A 76 -6.41 0.64 -7.31
CA ARG A 76 -5.42 1.72 -7.40
C ARG A 76 -4.15 1.32 -6.66
N LEU A 77 -4.28 0.78 -5.45
CA LEU A 77 -3.14 0.32 -4.68
C LEU A 77 -2.33 -0.74 -5.44
N MET A 78 -3.01 -1.74 -6.02
CA MET A 78 -2.34 -2.80 -6.79
C MET A 78 -1.56 -2.26 -8.00
N LYS A 79 -2.07 -1.22 -8.68
CA LYS A 79 -1.33 -0.57 -9.77
C LYS A 79 -0.02 0.07 -9.27
N TYR A 80 -0.07 0.77 -8.14
CA TYR A 80 1.11 1.37 -7.54
C TYR A 80 2.08 0.33 -7.00
N LEU A 81 1.60 -0.72 -6.31
CA LEU A 81 2.45 -1.81 -5.82
C LEU A 81 3.16 -2.52 -6.97
N LYS A 82 2.46 -2.78 -8.08
CA LYS A 82 3.07 -3.35 -9.29
C LYS A 82 4.18 -2.44 -9.84
N GLU A 83 3.94 -1.14 -9.96
CA GLU A 83 4.97 -0.19 -10.43
C GLU A 83 6.18 -0.14 -9.47
N LEU A 84 5.93 -0.17 -8.16
CA LEU A 84 6.98 -0.16 -7.14
C LEU A 84 7.81 -1.46 -7.14
N LEU A 85 7.18 -2.61 -7.39
CA LEU A 85 7.86 -3.90 -7.60
C LEU A 85 8.71 -3.88 -8.87
N GLU A 86 8.16 -3.40 -10.00
CA GLU A 86 8.88 -3.26 -11.27
C GLU A 86 10.11 -2.35 -11.16
N LYS A 87 10.04 -1.34 -10.30
CA LYS A 87 11.16 -0.43 -10.00
C LYS A 87 12.12 -0.96 -8.94
N GLU A 88 11.86 -2.14 -8.38
CA GLU A 88 12.62 -2.78 -7.30
C GLU A 88 12.72 -1.91 -6.04
N LEU A 89 11.71 -1.07 -5.79
CA LEU A 89 11.63 -0.26 -4.57
C LEU A 89 11.02 -1.06 -3.42
N ILE A 90 10.19 -2.03 -3.74
CA ILE A 90 9.61 -2.97 -2.78
C ILE A 90 9.83 -4.40 -3.27
N GLU A 91 9.77 -5.34 -2.33
CA GLU A 91 9.77 -6.78 -2.58
C GLU A 91 8.57 -7.41 -1.86
N GLU A 92 8.04 -8.50 -2.40
CA GLU A 92 6.98 -9.28 -1.75
C GLU A 92 7.57 -10.54 -1.13
N LYS A 93 7.36 -10.73 0.18
CA LYS A 93 7.80 -11.91 0.94
C LYS A 93 6.63 -12.46 1.73
N MET A 94 6.22 -13.69 1.43
CA MET A 94 5.14 -14.41 2.13
C MET A 94 3.81 -13.64 2.21
N GLY A 95 3.48 -12.87 1.16
CA GLY A 95 2.26 -12.04 1.10
C GLY A 95 2.36 -10.71 1.85
N GLU A 96 3.56 -10.32 2.29
CA GLU A 96 3.85 -9.00 2.88
C GLU A 96 4.82 -8.24 1.99
N TYR A 97 4.59 -6.93 1.82
CA TYR A 97 5.50 -6.05 1.10
C TYR A 97 6.59 -5.52 2.03
N LYS A 98 7.82 -5.47 1.57
CA LYS A 98 8.95 -4.89 2.30
C LYS A 98 9.70 -3.92 1.41
N LEU A 99 10.27 -2.88 2.00
CA LEU A 99 11.16 -1.98 1.27
C LEU A 99 12.49 -2.69 0.98
N THR A 100 12.97 -2.53 -0.24
CA THR A 100 14.36 -2.88 -0.59
C THR A 100 15.29 -1.77 -0.12
N GLU A 101 16.61 -1.99 -0.11
CA GLU A 101 17.59 -0.93 0.18
C GLU A 101 17.41 0.31 -0.72
N LYS A 102 17.07 0.09 -1.99
CA LYS A 102 16.76 1.14 -2.96
C LYS A 102 15.47 1.86 -2.58
N GLY A 103 14.45 1.13 -2.12
CA GLY A 103 13.20 1.67 -1.60
C GLY A 103 13.38 2.58 -0.40
N TYR A 104 14.22 2.19 0.56
CA TYR A 104 14.53 3.02 1.73
C TYR A 104 15.17 4.36 1.32
N LYS A 105 16.19 4.32 0.45
CA LYS A 105 16.85 5.53 -0.05
C LYS A 105 15.86 6.44 -0.77
N PHE A 106 15.04 5.87 -1.64
CA PHE A 106 14.01 6.63 -2.36
C PHE A 106 12.97 7.26 -1.43
N LEU A 107 12.53 6.53 -0.40
CA LEU A 107 11.60 7.05 0.61
C LEU A 107 12.20 8.25 1.37
N GLU A 108 13.48 8.17 1.75
CA GLU A 108 14.17 9.27 2.41
C GLU A 108 14.29 10.51 1.50
N GLU A 109 14.68 10.32 0.24
CA GLU A 109 14.77 11.40 -0.74
C GLU A 109 13.41 12.06 -0.98
N LEU A 110 12.35 11.25 -1.08
CA LEU A 110 10.99 11.75 -1.26
C LEU A 110 10.51 12.56 -0.05
N LYS A 111 10.82 12.11 1.16
CA LYS A 111 10.55 12.87 2.40
C LYS A 111 11.33 14.19 2.45
N ARG A 112 12.57 14.23 1.95
CA ARG A 112 13.35 15.48 1.86
C ARG A 112 12.72 16.44 0.84
N ALA A 113 12.30 15.93 -0.31
CA ALA A 113 11.62 16.72 -1.34
C ALA A 113 10.30 17.31 -0.83
N GLU A 114 9.50 16.52 -0.08
CA GLU A 114 8.26 16.99 0.56
C GLU A 114 8.54 18.15 1.53
N LYS A 115 9.52 17.99 2.43
CA LYS A 115 9.90 19.05 3.39
C LYS A 115 10.37 20.33 2.70
N LEU A 116 11.14 20.19 1.61
CA LEU A 116 11.57 21.34 0.81
C LEU A 116 10.37 22.03 0.18
N ALA A 117 9.47 21.27 -0.44
CA ALA A 117 8.25 21.81 -1.04
C ALA A 117 7.40 22.57 -0.01
N GLU A 118 7.24 22.01 1.19
CA GLU A 118 6.53 22.64 2.30
C GLU A 118 7.18 23.96 2.75
N ALA A 119 8.52 24.02 2.82
CA ALA A 119 9.26 25.23 3.16
C ALA A 119 9.05 26.37 2.14
N PHE A 120 8.76 26.04 0.87
CA PHE A 120 8.41 26.99 -0.18
C PHE A 120 6.90 27.27 -0.29
N GLY A 121 6.07 26.68 0.60
CA GLY A 121 4.62 26.89 0.65
C GLY A 121 3.82 25.97 -0.28
N PHE A 122 4.44 24.94 -0.87
CA PHE A 122 3.74 23.92 -1.65
C PHE A 122 3.23 22.80 -0.73
N ARG A 123 1.99 22.36 -0.94
CA ARG A 123 1.43 21.16 -0.29
C ARG A 123 0.77 20.29 -1.33
N PHE A 124 1.04 18.98 -1.30
CA PHE A 124 0.56 18.02 -2.29
C PHE A 124 0.24 16.64 -1.71
#